data_AF-A0A2N0FSV6-F1
#
_entry.id   AF-A0A2N0FSV6-F1
#
_cell.length_a   1.000
_cell.length_b   1.000
_cell.length_c   1.000
_cell.angle_alpha   90.00
_cell.angle_beta   90.00
_cell.angle_gamma   90.00
#
_symmetry.space_group_name_H-M   'P 1'
#
loop_
_entity.id
_entity.type
_entity.pdbx_description
1 polymer ?
#
loop_
_entity_poly.entity_id
_entity_poly.type
_entity_poly.pdbx_seq_one_letter_code
_entity_poly.pdbx_strand_id
1 'polypeptide(L)'
;MAPTVSSFDNNSRQHFYQDRSLKKFADKLYGLKEKFEKKYYSIPGCRKYELARNFNIHLAATIFEVNKMLSTDGLGFSSAQTNDHQKIKTRISQLEDQLVKLIS
;
A
#
# COMPACT_ATOMS: atom_id res chain seq x y z
N MET A 1 9.17 -29.52 40.78
CA MET A 1 9.65 -29.44 39.38
C MET A 1 8.57 -28.71 38.58
N ALA A 2 8.89 -27.54 38.02
CA ALA A 2 7.93 -26.68 37.31
C ALA A 2 7.70 -27.16 35.85
N PRO A 3 6.50 -27.00 35.28
CA PRO A 3 6.23 -27.40 33.90
C PRO A 3 6.78 -26.35 32.94
N THR A 4 7.57 -26.80 31.97
CA THR A 4 8.08 -25.99 30.86
C THR A 4 6.93 -25.62 29.93
N VAL A 5 6.61 -24.33 29.84
CA VAL A 5 5.57 -23.80 28.96
C VAL A 5 6.13 -23.67 27.54
N SER A 6 5.41 -24.26 26.61
CA SER A 6 5.68 -24.41 25.18
C SER A 6 5.88 -23.06 24.47
N SER A 7 7.04 -22.88 23.84
CA SER A 7 7.41 -21.67 23.08
C SER A 7 7.15 -21.86 21.57
N PHE A 8 5.91 -22.13 21.17
CA PHE A 8 5.57 -22.46 19.76
C PHE A 8 4.41 -21.64 19.13
N ASP A 9 3.94 -20.55 19.74
CA ASP A 9 2.72 -19.85 19.28
C ASP A 9 2.89 -18.40 18.76
N ASN A 10 4.12 -17.94 18.49
CA ASN A 10 4.34 -16.54 18.08
C ASN A 10 4.39 -16.29 16.56
N ASN A 11 4.58 -17.32 15.72
CA ASN A 11 4.77 -17.12 14.28
C ASN A 11 3.47 -16.95 13.49
N SER A 12 2.41 -17.66 13.88
CA SER A 12 1.12 -17.65 13.19
C SER A 12 0.36 -16.32 13.34
N ARG A 13 0.58 -15.58 14.44
CA ARG A 13 -0.07 -14.27 14.65
C ARG A 13 0.51 -13.18 13.75
N GLN A 14 1.82 -13.17 13.47
CA GLN A 14 2.43 -12.09 12.69
C GLN A 14 1.95 -12.05 11.23
N HIS A 15 1.80 -13.21 10.58
CA HIS A 15 1.31 -13.32 9.21
C HIS A 15 -0.12 -12.77 9.05
N PHE A 16 -1.03 -13.03 10.02
CA PHE A 16 -2.41 -12.52 9.96
C PHE A 16 -2.50 -10.99 10.12
N TYR A 17 -1.60 -10.35 10.88
CA TYR A 17 -1.58 -8.90 11.04
C TYR A 17 -0.97 -8.19 9.82
N GLN A 18 0.05 -8.78 9.20
CA GLN A 18 0.69 -8.23 8.00
C GLN A 18 -0.25 -8.25 6.79
N ASP A 19 -0.93 -9.37 6.55
CA ASP A 19 -1.92 -9.52 5.48
C ASP A 19 -3.07 -8.50 5.64
N ARG A 20 -3.58 -8.32 6.87
CA ARG A 20 -4.59 -7.28 7.17
C ARG A 20 -4.09 -5.86 6.95
N SER A 21 -2.79 -5.61 7.11
CA SER A 21 -2.18 -4.28 6.89
C SER A 21 -1.91 -3.97 5.43
N LEU A 22 -1.43 -4.95 4.65
CA LEU A 22 -1.24 -4.84 3.21
C LEU A 22 -2.57 -4.69 2.48
N LYS A 23 -3.60 -5.43 2.90
CA LYS A 23 -4.94 -5.28 2.35
C LYS A 23 -5.48 -3.86 2.55
N LYS A 24 -5.27 -3.28 3.73
CA LYS A 24 -5.62 -1.86 3.98
C LYS A 24 -4.83 -0.89 3.09
N PHE A 25 -3.56 -1.19 2.80
CA PHE A 25 -2.77 -0.38 1.87
C PHE A 25 -3.29 -0.48 0.44
N ALA A 26 -3.64 -1.69 -0.02
CA ALA A 26 -4.27 -1.90 -1.32
C ALA A 26 -5.60 -1.14 -1.42
N ASP A 27 -6.49 -1.29 -0.43
CA ASP A 27 -7.79 -0.60 -0.39
C ASP A 27 -7.62 0.93 -0.49
N LYS A 28 -6.64 1.49 0.24
CA LYS A 28 -6.30 2.92 0.15
C LYS A 28 -5.84 3.34 -1.25
N LEU A 29 -4.93 2.58 -1.86
CA LEU A 29 -4.39 2.89 -3.18
C LEU A 29 -5.47 2.82 -4.27
N TYR A 30 -6.34 1.80 -4.22
CA TYR A 30 -7.48 1.72 -5.14
C TYR A 30 -8.49 2.86 -4.91
N GLY A 31 -8.72 3.28 -3.66
CA GLY A 31 -9.51 4.46 -3.37
C GLY A 31 -8.89 5.77 -3.90
N LEU A 32 -7.56 5.90 -3.87
CA LEU A 32 -6.86 7.03 -4.49
C LEU A 32 -6.99 7.01 -6.02
N LYS A 33 -6.90 5.83 -6.64
CA LYS A 33 -7.13 5.64 -8.08
C LYS A 33 -8.51 6.11 -8.48
N GLU A 34 -9.55 5.63 -7.80
CA GLU A 34 -10.93 5.99 -8.11
C GLU A 34 -11.16 7.51 -7.98
N LYS A 35 -10.69 8.12 -6.89
CA LYS A 35 -10.80 9.57 -6.68
C LYS A 35 -10.09 10.36 -7.78
N PHE A 36 -8.90 9.93 -8.17
CA PHE A 36 -8.15 10.54 -9.26
C PHE A 36 -8.90 10.44 -10.58
N GLU A 37 -9.33 9.24 -10.98
CA GLU A 37 -10.02 9.02 -12.25
C GLU A 37 -11.32 9.83 -12.33
N LYS A 38 -12.11 9.81 -11.25
CA LYS A 38 -13.38 10.55 -11.18
C LYS A 38 -13.19 12.06 -11.33
N LYS A 39 -12.17 12.65 -10.68
CA LYS A 39 -11.95 14.09 -10.73
C LYS A 39 -11.17 14.54 -11.97
N TYR A 40 -10.06 13.88 -12.27
CA TYR A 40 -9.16 14.27 -13.36
C TYR A 40 -9.84 14.15 -14.73
N TYR A 41 -10.53 13.03 -15.01
CA TYR A 41 -11.20 12.84 -16.30
C TYR A 41 -12.53 13.58 -16.43
N SER A 42 -13.08 14.08 -15.32
CA SER A 42 -14.28 14.93 -15.37
C SER A 42 -14.03 16.37 -15.84
N ILE A 43 -12.75 16.80 -15.90
CA ILE A 43 -12.39 18.18 -16.25
C ILE A 43 -11.89 18.23 -17.71
N PRO A 44 -12.62 18.86 -18.64
CA PRO A 44 -12.14 19.07 -20.00
C PRO A 44 -10.98 20.10 -20.02
N GLY A 45 -9.90 19.80 -20.77
CA GLY A 45 -8.76 20.72 -20.96
C GLY A 45 -7.73 20.69 -19.84
N CYS A 46 -7.31 19.50 -19.39
CA CYS A 46 -6.53 19.36 -18.17
C CYS A 46 -5.13 19.99 -18.23
N ARG A 47 -4.96 21.12 -17.53
CA ARG A 47 -3.71 21.90 -17.44
C ARG A 47 -2.59 21.21 -16.63
N LYS A 48 -2.91 20.17 -15.86
CA LYS A 48 -1.97 19.48 -14.94
C LYS A 48 -1.60 18.08 -15.45
N TYR A 49 -1.49 17.87 -16.77
CA TYR A 49 -1.22 16.55 -17.36
C TYR A 49 0.05 15.89 -16.83
N GLU A 50 1.19 16.59 -16.81
CA GLU A 50 2.45 15.99 -16.32
C GLU A 50 2.38 15.59 -14.84
N LEU A 51 1.73 16.40 -14.00
CA LEU A 51 1.51 16.06 -12.58
C LEU A 51 0.63 14.81 -12.45
N ALA A 52 -0.42 14.71 -13.26
CA ALA A 52 -1.36 13.60 -13.24
C ALA A 52 -0.73 12.31 -13.76
N ARG A 53 0.10 12.42 -14.81
CA ARG A 53 0.91 11.33 -15.35
C ARG A 53 1.87 10.80 -14.30
N ASN A 54 2.63 11.69 -13.64
CA ASN A 54 3.58 11.30 -12.59
C ASN A 54 2.87 10.64 -11.41
N PHE A 55 1.75 11.22 -10.96
CA PHE A 55 0.92 10.60 -9.92
C PHE A 55 0.45 9.20 -10.31
N ASN A 56 -0.05 9.01 -11.53
CA ASN A 56 -0.54 7.72 -11.99
C ASN A 56 0.59 6.66 -12.09
N ILE A 57 1.80 7.06 -12.54
CA ILE A 57 2.97 6.18 -12.57
C ILE A 57 3.34 5.74 -11.14
N HIS A 58 3.43 6.68 -10.19
CA HIS A 58 3.77 6.37 -8.80
C HIS A 58 2.68 5.52 -8.11
N LEU A 59 1.41 5.80 -8.41
CA LEU A 59 0.28 5.03 -7.91
C LEU A 59 0.32 3.58 -8.41
N ALA A 60 0.49 3.38 -9.72
CA ALA A 60 0.56 2.05 -10.33
C ALA A 60 1.75 1.24 -9.80
N ALA A 61 2.93 1.87 -9.67
CA ALA A 61 4.11 1.23 -9.09
C ALA A 61 3.88 0.78 -7.64
N THR A 62 3.23 1.63 -6.82
CA THR A 62 2.95 1.32 -5.42
C THR A 62 1.90 0.21 -5.28
N ILE A 63 0.85 0.20 -6.13
CA ILE A 63 -0.13 -0.89 -6.20
C ILE A 63 0.55 -2.21 -6.55
N PHE A 64 1.43 -2.20 -7.56
CA PHE A 64 2.17 -3.39 -7.96
C PHE A 64 3.02 -3.95 -6.82
N GLU A 65 3.75 -3.10 -6.09
CA GLU A 65 4.55 -3.53 -4.94
C GLU A 65 3.70 -4.11 -3.81
N VAL A 66 2.57 -3.48 -3.46
CA VAL A 66 1.65 -4.00 -2.43
C VAL A 66 1.07 -5.34 -2.85
N ASN A 67 0.63 -5.49 -4.09
CA ASN A 67 0.09 -6.74 -4.61
C ASN A 67 1.16 -7.84 -4.68
N LYS A 68 2.40 -7.48 -5.03
CA LYS A 68 3.53 -8.40 -4.98
C LYS A 68 3.77 -8.88 -3.55
N MET A 69 3.75 -7.98 -2.57
CA MET A 69 3.90 -8.34 -1.15
C MET A 69 2.77 -9.22 -0.66
N LEU A 70 1.51 -8.92 -1.00
CA LEU A 70 0.36 -9.79 -0.73
C LEU A 70 0.53 -11.20 -1.31
N SER A 71 1.12 -11.30 -2.50
CA SER A 71 1.37 -12.59 -3.16
C SER A 71 2.54 -13.35 -2.52
N THR A 72 3.54 -12.64 -1.98
CA THR A 72 4.72 -13.24 -1.33
C THR A 72 4.55 -13.50 0.16
N ASP A 73 3.60 -12.86 0.85
CA ASP A 73 3.29 -13.11 2.25
C ASP A 73 2.80 -14.56 2.50
N GLY A 74 2.26 -15.21 1.47
CA GLY A 74 1.94 -16.64 1.48
C GLY A 74 3.17 -17.58 1.44
N LEU A 75 4.38 -17.06 1.22
CA LEU A 75 5.62 -17.84 1.02
C LEU A 75 6.62 -17.75 2.20
N GLY A 76 6.28 -17.10 3.32
CA GLY A 76 7.02 -17.27 4.59
C GLY A 76 8.32 -16.47 4.78
N PHE A 77 8.51 -15.31 4.13
CA PHE A 77 9.71 -14.47 4.29
C PHE A 77 9.51 -13.31 5.30
N SER A 78 9.71 -13.58 6.60
CA SER A 78 9.22 -12.70 7.68
C SER A 78 10.14 -11.54 8.12
N SER A 79 11.39 -11.42 7.63
CA SER A 79 12.33 -10.37 8.14
C SER A 79 12.53 -9.16 7.21
N ALA A 80 12.20 -9.26 5.92
CA ALA A 80 12.31 -8.13 4.97
C ALA A 80 11.06 -7.24 4.93
N GLN A 81 9.91 -7.73 5.40
CA GLN A 81 8.60 -7.08 5.25
C GLN A 81 8.41 -5.81 6.10
N THR A 82 9.08 -5.66 7.24
CA THR A 82 8.83 -4.54 8.16
C THR A 82 9.34 -3.19 7.62
N ASN A 83 10.53 -3.18 7.04
CA ASN A 83 11.10 -1.99 6.39
C ASN A 83 10.30 -1.60 5.14
N ASP A 84 9.79 -2.59 4.42
CA ASP A 84 9.03 -2.37 3.20
C ASP A 84 7.61 -1.84 3.49
N HIS A 85 6.97 -2.26 4.59
CA HIS A 85 5.73 -1.66 5.07
C HIS A 85 5.86 -0.17 5.40
N GLN A 86 6.95 0.24 6.08
CA GLN A 86 7.16 1.66 6.37
C GLN A 86 7.35 2.48 5.08
N LYS A 87 8.10 1.95 4.10
CA LYS A 87 8.26 2.60 2.80
C LYS A 87 6.94 2.75 2.05
N ILE A 88 6.12 1.70 2.00
CA ILE A 88 4.79 1.74 1.37
C ILE A 88 3.90 2.76 2.06
N LYS A 89 3.88 2.79 3.40
CA LYS A 89 3.09 3.75 4.15
C LYS A 89 3.48 5.19 3.80
N THR A 90 4.78 5.49 3.73
CA THR A 90 5.28 6.82 3.34
C THR A 90 4.89 7.16 1.91
N ARG A 91 5.00 6.21 0.96
CA ARG A 91 4.58 6.39 -0.44
C ARG A 91 3.08 6.68 -0.55
N ILE A 92 2.25 5.97 0.22
CA ILE A 92 0.80 6.22 0.25
C ILE A 92 0.51 7.63 0.74
N SER A 93 1.16 8.10 1.80
CA SER A 93 0.98 9.48 2.28
C SER A 93 1.44 10.53 1.25
N GLN A 94 2.55 10.28 0.54
CA GLN A 94 2.99 11.15 -0.55
C GLN A 94 1.98 11.19 -1.70
N LEU A 95 1.38 10.04 -2.06
CA LEU A 95 0.33 9.95 -3.07
C LEU A 95 -0.95 10.68 -2.62
N GLU A 96 -1.34 10.56 -1.35
CA GLU A 96 -2.45 11.33 -0.76
C GLU A 96 -2.23 12.85 -0.96
N ASP A 97 -1.04 13.35 -0.61
CA ASP A 97 -0.68 14.77 -0.78
C ASP A 97 -0.63 15.20 -2.26
N GLN A 98 -0.07 14.37 -3.14
CA GLN A 98 -0.01 14.64 -4.58
C GLN A 98 -1.42 14.70 -5.19
N LEU A 99 -2.30 13.78 -4.78
CA LEU A 99 -3.68 13.76 -5.24
C LEU A 99 -4.40 15.05 -4.81
N VAL A 100 -4.24 15.48 -3.55
CA VAL A 100 -4.83 16.74 -3.07
C VAL A 100 -4.36 17.92 -3.92
N LYS A 101 -3.07 18.02 -4.27
CA LYS A 101 -2.54 19.09 -5.14
C LYS A 101 -3.06 19.02 -6.58
N LEU A 102 -3.38 17.83 -7.07
CA LEU A 102 -3.94 17.61 -8.39
C LEU A 102 -5.41 18.03 -8.47
N ILE A 103 -6.18 17.70 -7.45
CA ILE A 103 -7.64 17.87 -7.43
C ILE A 103 -8.14 19.11 -6.68
N SER A 104 -7.23 19.86 -6.05
CA SER A 104 -7.44 21.24 -5.59
C SER A 104 -7.28 22.20 -6.76
#